data_AF-A0A920QNM7-F1
#
_entry.id   AF-A0A920QNM7-F1
#
_cell.length_a   1.000
_cell.length_b   1.000
_cell.length_c   1.000
_cell.angle_alpha   90.00
_cell.angle_beta   90.00
_cell.angle_gamma   90.00
#
_symmetry.space_group_name_H-M   'P 1'
#
loop_
_entity.id
_entity.type
_entity.pdbx_description
1 polymer ?
#
loop_
_entity_poly.entity_id
_entity_poly.type
_entity_poly.pdbx_seq_one_letter_code
_entity_poly.pdbx_strand_id
1 'polypeptide(L)' 'MATEDVVFMLHGMDIETGIDLNKLIETGRFISGVLGRVPLSRVSVAA' A
#
# COMPACT_ATOMS: atom_id res chain seq x y z
N MET A 1 -1.22 -5.21 9.86
CA MET A 1 -1.26 -3.80 9.45
C MET A 1 -0.16 -3.62 8.42
N ALA A 2 -0.49 -3.14 7.22
CA ALA A 2 0.47 -2.94 6.14
C ALA A 2 0.83 -1.45 5.99
N THR A 3 2.00 -1.13 5.42
CA THR A 3 2.47 0.26 5.29
C THR A 3 1.53 1.10 4.43
N GLU A 4 0.92 0.50 3.40
CA GLU A 4 -0.06 1.15 2.53
C GLU A 4 -1.28 1.63 3.30
N ASP A 5 -1.72 0.87 4.32
CA ASP A 5 -2.90 1.23 5.11
C ASP A 5 -2.63 2.49 5.95
N VAL A 6 -1.39 2.64 6.45
CA VAL A 6 -0.98 3.83 7.22
C VAL A 6 -0.81 5.04 6.31
N VAL A 7 -0.16 4.88 5.15
CA VAL A 7 0.03 5.99 4.19
C VAL A 7 -1.32 6.49 3.66
N PHE A 8 -2.23 5.57 3.31
CA PHE A 8 -3.58 5.92 2.88
C PHE A 8 -4.35 6.72 3.95
N MET A 9 -4.28 6.30 5.21
CA MET A 9 -4.90 7.03 6.32
C MET A 9 -4.32 8.44 6.46
N LEU A 10 -2.99 8.57 6.43
CA LEU A 10 -2.32 9.88 6.55
C LEU A 10 -2.67 10.82 5.39
N HIS A 11 -2.71 10.32 4.16
CA HIS A 11 -3.17 11.09 3.00
C HIS A 11 -4.64 11.54 3.15
N GLY A 12 -5.51 10.66 3.66
CA GLY A 12 -6.91 10.99 3.96
C GLY A 12 -7.10 12.02 5.07
N MET A 13 -6.05 12.30 5.85
CA MET A 13 -5.99 13.34 6.89
C MET A 13 -5.29 14.61 6.40
N ASP A 14 -5.01 14.75 5.09
CA ASP A 14 -4.20 15.82 4.49
C ASP A 14 -2.78 15.94 5.08
N ILE A 15 -2.23 14.84 5.59
CA ILE A 15 -0.83 14.78 6.06
C ILE A 15 0.07 14.35 4.90
N GLU A 16 1.00 15.22 4.53
CA GLU A 16 2.01 14.92 3.53
C GLU A 16 3.04 13.91 4.06
N THR A 17 3.23 12.82 3.34
CA THR A 17 4.18 11.76 3.70
C THR A 17 5.40 11.69 2.78
N GLY A 18 5.37 12.39 1.63
CA GLY A 18 6.36 12.27 0.57
C GLY A 18 6.35 10.91 -0.16
N ILE A 19 5.37 10.05 0.13
CA ILE A 19 5.25 8.71 -0.46
C ILE A 19 4.17 8.72 -1.54
N ASP A 20 4.51 8.21 -2.72
CA ASP A 20 3.55 7.90 -3.78
C ASP A 20 2.84 6.58 -3.46
N LEU A 21 1.55 6.67 -3.10
CA LEU A 21 0.76 5.52 -2.68
C LEU A 21 0.58 4.49 -3.81
N ASN A 22 0.47 4.92 -5.07
CA ASN A 22 0.29 4.00 -6.19
C ASN A 22 1.55 3.15 -6.39
N LYS A 23 2.73 3.77 -6.35
CA LYS A 23 4.01 3.04 -6.43
C LYS A 23 4.22 2.09 -5.26
N LEU A 24 3.75 2.46 -4.07
CA LEU A 24 3.81 1.61 -2.90
C LEU A 24 2.93 0.36 -3.08
N ILE A 25 1.70 0.52 -3.58
CA ILE A 25 0.78 -0.59 -3.90
C ILE A 25 1.40 -1.52 -4.96
N GLU A 26 1.95 -0.96 -6.04
CA GLU A 26 2.61 -1.76 -7.09
C GLU A 26 3.77 -2.59 -6.53
N THR A 27 4.59 -1.98 -5.66
CA THR A 27 5.70 -2.67 -5.01
C THR A 27 5.21 -3.79 -4.09
N GLY A 28 4.16 -3.53 -3.32
CA GLY A 28 3.51 -4.52 -2.46
C GLY A 28 2.96 -5.71 -3.25
N ARG A 29 2.29 -5.45 -4.38
CA ARG A 29 1.80 -6.49 -5.29
C ARG A 29 2.94 -7.29 -5.91
N PHE A 30 3.99 -6.62 -6.37
CA PHE A 30 5.16 -7.27 -6.96
C PHE A 30 5.78 -8.29 -6.00
N ILE A 31 6.13 -7.88 -4.78
CA ILE A 31 6.76 -8.80 -3.82
C ILE A 31 5.82 -9.91 -3.35
N SER A 32 4.52 -9.61 -3.21
CA SER A 32 3.50 -10.61 -2.91
C SER A 32 3.40 -11.68 -4.01
N GLY A 33 3.47 -11.28 -5.28
CA GLY A 33 3.51 -12.20 -6.43
C GLY A 33 4.76 -13.09 -6.41
N VAL A 34 5.94 -12.50 -6.13
CA VAL A 34 7.20 -13.24 -5.99
C VAL A 34 7.13 -14.27 -4.86
N LEU A 35 6.47 -13.93 -3.74
CA LEU A 35 6.33 -14.79 -2.58
C LEU A 35 5.15 -15.77 -2.68
N GLY A 36 4.36 -15.73 -3.77
CA GLY A 36 3.19 -16.58 -3.96
C GLY A 36 2.09 -16.36 -2.91
N ARG A 37 1.98 -15.15 -2.34
CA ARG A 37 1.01 -14.81 -1.30
C ARG A 37 0.21 -13.57 -1.66
N VAL A 38 -1.02 -13.48 -1.18
CA VAL A 38 -1.88 -12.31 -1.41
C VAL A 38 -1.37 -11.12 -0.57
N PRO A 39 -1.39 -9.88 -1.09
CA PRO A 39 -1.12 -8.68 -0.29
C PRO A 39 -2.02 -8.60 0.96
N LEU A 40 -1.44 -8.21 2.09
CA LEU A 40 -2.16 -8.05 3.36
C LEU A 40 -2.81 -6.67 3.51
N SER A 41 -2.43 -5.70 2.67
CA SER A 41 -3.01 -4.36 2.66
C SER A 41 -4.42 -4.39 2.08
N ARG A 42 -5.35 -3.72 2.75
CA ARG A 42 -6.72 -3.54 2.22
C ARG A 42 -6.73 -2.61 1.01
N VAL A 43 -5.86 -1.60 1.02
CA VAL A 43 -5.67 -0.67 -0.09
C VAL A 43 -5.15 -1.42 -1.32
N SER A 44 -4.19 -2.32 -1.16
CA SER A 44 -3.64 -3.11 -2.26
C SER A 44 -4.62 -4.13 -2.86
N VAL A 45 -5.61 -4.59 -2.10
CA VAL A 45 -6.64 -5.53 -2.55
C VAL A 45 -7.83 -4.80 -3.21
N ALA A 46 -8.09 -3.54 -2.82
CA ALA A 46 -9.21 -2.74 -3.33
C ALA A 46 -8.88 -1.94 -4.60
N ALA A 47 -7.61 -1.55 -4.78
CA ALA A 47 -7.10 -0.95 -6.02
C ALA A 47 -6.95 -2.00 -7.14
#